data_AF-A0A379WED8-F1
#
_entry.id   AF-A0A379WED8-F1
#
_cell.length_a   1.000
_cell.length_b   1.000
_cell.length_c   1.000
_cell.angle_alpha   90.00
_cell.angle_beta   90.00
_cell.angle_gamma   90.00
#
_symmetry.space_group_name_H-M   'P 1'
#
loop_
_entity.id
_entity.type
_entity.pdbx_description
1 polymer ?
#
loop_
_entity_poly.entity_id
_entity_poly.type
_entity_poly.pdbx_seq_one_letter_code
_entity_poly.pdbx_strand_id
1 'polypeptide(L)'
;MIERIEVLRGPAAARYGNGAAGGVVNIITKKGGSEWHGSWNTYFNAPEHKDEGATKRTNFSLNGPLGGDFSFRLYGNLDKTQADARNINQGHQSERTGSYADTLPAGREGVINKDINGVVRWDFAPLQSLELEAGYSRQGNLYAGDTQNTNTNQLVKDNYGKETNRLYRQNYSLTWNGGWNNGVTTSNWVQYEHTRNSRMPEGLAGGTEGIFDPKASQKYADADLNDVTLHSEVSLPFDLLVNQNLTLGTEWAQQRMKDQLSNSQTFMGGNIQGYSSTNRSPIQKRKFSLCLLKTTWN
;
A
#
# COMPACT_ATOMS: atom_id res chain seq x y z
N MET A 1 -8.76 -10.86 10.88
CA MET A 1 -8.59 -10.52 9.44
C MET A 1 -7.45 -11.31 8.82
N ILE A 2 -6.27 -11.30 9.42
CA ILE A 2 -5.14 -12.13 9.02
C ILE A 2 -5.37 -13.57 9.48
N GLU A 3 -5.15 -14.52 8.57
CA GLU A 3 -5.08 -15.95 8.86
C GLU A 3 -3.64 -16.36 9.15
N ARG A 4 -2.71 -15.97 8.26
CA ARG A 4 -1.27 -16.19 8.43
C ARG A 4 -0.46 -15.15 7.66
N ILE A 5 0.82 -15.06 7.99
CA ILE A 5 1.81 -14.22 7.30
C ILE A 5 2.96 -15.13 6.88
N GLU A 6 3.29 -15.12 5.59
CA GLU A 6 4.43 -15.87 5.05
C GLU A 6 5.57 -14.88 4.74
N VAL A 7 6.76 -15.13 5.30
CA VAL A 7 7.94 -14.27 5.11
C VAL A 7 9.02 -15.04 4.37
N LEU A 8 9.24 -14.69 3.11
CA LEU A 8 10.25 -15.30 2.24
C LEU A 8 11.44 -14.36 2.09
N ARG A 9 12.65 -14.90 2.27
CA ARG A 9 13.90 -14.13 2.19
C ARG A 9 14.87 -14.76 1.19
N GLY A 10 15.70 -13.94 0.57
CA GLY A 10 16.73 -14.38 -0.36
C GLY A 10 16.17 -15.12 -1.58
N PRO A 11 16.78 -16.26 -2.01
CA PRO A 11 16.44 -16.89 -3.29
C PRO A 11 14.99 -17.38 -3.38
N ALA A 12 14.34 -17.69 -2.26
CA ALA A 12 12.93 -18.10 -2.24
C ALA A 12 11.97 -16.97 -2.64
N ALA A 13 12.35 -15.71 -2.40
CA ALA A 13 11.54 -14.53 -2.72
C ALA A 13 11.66 -14.12 -4.20
N ALA A 14 12.80 -14.41 -4.83
CA ALA A 14 13.09 -13.99 -6.21
C ALA A 14 12.02 -14.42 -7.23
N ARG A 15 11.28 -15.49 -6.96
CA ARG A 15 10.19 -15.98 -7.82
C ARG A 15 9.00 -15.01 -7.95
N TYR A 16 8.83 -14.09 -7.01
CA TYR A 16 7.79 -13.06 -7.07
C TYR A 16 8.19 -11.88 -7.97
N GLY A 17 9.39 -11.92 -8.56
CA GLY A 17 9.80 -10.97 -9.60
C GLY A 17 10.04 -9.55 -9.09
N ASN A 18 9.41 -8.58 -9.74
CA ASN A 18 9.67 -7.17 -9.54
C ASN A 18 9.39 -6.75 -8.08
N GLY A 19 10.34 -6.06 -7.44
CA GLY A 19 10.22 -5.62 -6.04
C GLY A 19 10.64 -6.66 -4.98
N ALA A 20 10.93 -7.91 -5.36
CA ALA A 20 11.26 -8.99 -4.42
C ALA A 20 12.76 -9.13 -4.07
N ALA A 21 13.59 -8.12 -4.38
CA ALA A 21 15.05 -8.21 -4.21
C ALA A 21 15.49 -8.42 -2.74
N GLY A 22 14.76 -7.87 -1.77
CA GLY A 22 15.02 -8.09 -0.34
C GLY A 22 14.28 -9.29 0.25
N GLY A 23 13.06 -9.54 -0.21
CA GLY A 23 12.16 -10.54 0.34
C GLY A 23 10.70 -10.28 -0.04
N VAL A 24 9.82 -11.19 0.37
CA VAL A 24 8.36 -11.08 0.18
C VAL A 24 7.68 -11.32 1.51
N VAL A 25 6.73 -10.44 1.85
CA VAL A 25 5.81 -10.61 2.98
C VAL A 25 4.42 -10.79 2.39
N ASN A 26 3.90 -12.00 2.44
CA ASN A 26 2.58 -12.35 1.93
C ASN A 26 1.59 -12.41 3.09
N ILE A 27 0.62 -11.50 3.10
CA ILE A 27 -0.42 -11.42 4.13
C ILE A 27 -1.65 -12.14 3.63
N ILE A 28 -2.01 -13.25 4.27
CA ILE A 28 -3.14 -14.07 3.86
C ILE A 28 -4.30 -13.81 4.81
N THR A 29 -5.43 -13.40 4.25
CA THR A 29 -6.64 -13.09 4.99
C THR A 29 -7.50 -14.33 5.21
N LYS A 30 -8.30 -14.34 6.28
CA LYS A 30 -9.25 -15.42 6.58
C LYS A 30 -10.22 -15.58 5.40
N LYS A 31 -10.50 -16.81 4.98
CA LYS A 31 -11.49 -17.10 3.93
C LYS A 31 -12.90 -17.18 4.52
N GLY A 32 -13.91 -16.98 3.69
CA GLY A 32 -15.28 -17.35 4.03
C GLY A 32 -15.47 -18.86 3.98
N GLY A 33 -16.51 -19.36 4.65
CA GLY A 33 -16.85 -20.77 4.69
C GLY A 33 -18.35 -21.01 4.68
N SER A 34 -18.74 -22.28 4.86
CA SER A 34 -20.14 -22.72 4.91
C SER A 34 -20.86 -22.37 6.21
N GLU A 35 -20.12 -21.91 7.22
CA GLU A 35 -20.64 -21.56 8.53
C GLU A 35 -20.48 -20.07 8.82
N TRP A 36 -21.36 -19.54 9.66
CA TRP A 36 -21.28 -18.17 10.13
C TRP A 36 -20.17 -18.02 11.15
N HIS A 37 -19.20 -17.16 10.84
CA HIS A 37 -18.14 -16.77 11.77
C HIS A 37 -18.01 -15.25 11.84
N GLY A 38 -17.86 -14.75 13.05
CA GLY A 38 -17.70 -13.33 13.32
C GLY A 38 -16.60 -13.07 14.35
N SER A 39 -15.98 -11.90 14.28
CA SER A 39 -15.13 -11.40 15.36
C SER A 39 -15.27 -9.89 15.47
N TRP A 40 -15.17 -9.37 16.69
CA TRP A 40 -15.03 -7.95 16.97
C TRP A 40 -13.91 -7.78 17.99
N ASN A 41 -12.86 -7.06 17.61
CA ASN A 41 -11.69 -6.86 18.45
C ASN A 41 -11.48 -5.37 18.68
N THR A 42 -11.09 -5.03 19.91
CA THR A 42 -10.66 -3.68 20.29
C THR A 42 -9.31 -3.76 20.97
N TYR A 43 -8.46 -2.77 20.70
CA TYR A 43 -7.13 -2.64 21.25
C TYR A 43 -6.88 -1.17 21.61
N PHE A 44 -6.22 -0.94 22.73
CA PHE A 44 -5.65 0.36 23.07
C PHE A 44 -4.35 0.15 23.83
N ASN A 45 -3.43 1.11 23.74
CA ASN A 45 -2.27 1.19 24.63
C ASN A 45 -2.31 2.50 25.43
N ALA A 46 -1.52 2.54 26.49
CA ALA A 46 -1.30 3.71 27.33
C ALA A 46 0.21 3.83 27.58
N PRO A 47 0.94 4.62 26.77
CA PRO A 47 2.35 4.87 27.00
C PRO A 47 2.59 5.48 28.38
N GLU A 48 3.70 5.12 29.03
CA GLU A 48 4.09 5.67 30.34
C GLU A 48 4.40 7.18 30.23
N HIS A 49 5.03 7.58 29.12
CA HIS A 49 5.31 8.96 28.79
C HIS A 49 4.28 9.50 27.80
N LYS A 50 3.58 10.58 28.17
CA LYS A 50 2.55 11.25 27.33
C LYS A 50 3.09 11.79 26.00
N ASP A 51 4.41 11.94 25.90
CA ASP A 51 5.08 12.43 24.71
C ASP A 51 5.09 11.37 23.61
N GLU A 52 4.82 10.10 23.95
CA GLU A 52 4.62 9.03 23.00
C GLU A 52 3.14 8.91 22.57
N GLY A 53 2.93 8.77 21.27
CA GLY A 53 1.59 8.64 20.69
C GLY A 53 0.87 7.34 21.09
N ALA A 54 -0.27 7.47 21.75
CA ALA A 54 -1.14 6.33 22.05
C ALA A 54 -1.96 5.89 20.83
N THR A 55 -2.23 4.59 20.73
CA THR A 55 -3.01 3.91 19.70
C THR A 55 -4.32 3.39 20.25
N LYS A 56 -5.40 3.55 19.47
CA LYS A 56 -6.67 2.86 19.66
C LYS A 56 -7.10 2.25 18.33
N ARG A 57 -7.52 0.99 18.36
CA ARG A 57 -7.97 0.25 17.17
C ARG A 57 -9.22 -0.55 17.51
N THR A 58 -10.18 -0.55 16.60
CA THR A 58 -11.30 -1.48 16.62
C THR A 58 -11.53 -2.03 15.22
N ASN A 59 -11.77 -3.32 15.12
CA ASN A 59 -12.04 -3.98 13.85
C ASN A 59 -13.06 -5.09 14.02
N PHE A 60 -13.78 -5.38 12.94
CA PHE A 60 -14.73 -6.46 12.89
C PHE A 60 -14.50 -7.29 11.63
N SER A 61 -14.92 -8.54 11.68
CA SER A 61 -15.03 -9.38 10.50
C SER A 61 -16.26 -10.27 10.61
N LEU A 62 -16.95 -10.47 9.50
CA LEU A 62 -18.08 -11.37 9.35
C LEU A 62 -17.88 -12.19 8.09
N ASN A 63 -18.10 -13.48 8.17
CA ASN A 63 -18.09 -14.36 7.01
C ASN A 63 -19.11 -15.48 7.19
N GLY A 64 -19.58 -16.02 6.08
CA GLY A 64 -20.55 -17.11 6.09
C GLY A 64 -21.19 -17.35 4.74
N PRO A 65 -22.21 -18.23 4.69
CA PRO A 65 -22.93 -18.56 3.47
C PRO A 65 -23.82 -17.39 3.02
N LEU A 66 -23.90 -17.18 1.70
CA LEU A 66 -24.82 -16.23 1.05
C LEU A 66 -26.00 -16.95 0.36
N GLY A 67 -26.03 -18.28 0.43
CA GLY A 67 -27.05 -19.15 -0.18
C GLY A 67 -26.52 -19.90 -1.41
N GLY A 68 -27.00 -21.13 -1.61
CA GLY A 68 -26.47 -22.02 -2.65
C GLY A 68 -24.96 -22.24 -2.48
N ASP A 69 -24.22 -22.14 -3.59
CA ASP A 69 -22.77 -22.30 -3.62
C ASP A 69 -22.01 -20.98 -3.38
N PHE A 70 -22.65 -19.98 -2.79
CA PHE A 70 -22.05 -18.68 -2.51
C PHE A 70 -21.69 -18.51 -1.03
N SER A 71 -20.52 -17.92 -0.78
CA SER A 71 -20.11 -17.44 0.53
C SER A 71 -19.55 -16.03 0.42
N PHE A 72 -19.46 -15.34 1.55
CA PHE A 72 -18.91 -14.00 1.59
C PHE A 72 -17.99 -13.79 2.79
N ARG A 73 -17.16 -12.75 2.68
CA ARG A 73 -16.39 -12.18 3.78
C ARG A 73 -16.52 -10.67 3.74
N LEU A 74 -16.74 -10.07 4.89
CA LEU A 74 -16.71 -8.64 5.11
C LEU A 74 -15.80 -8.35 6.31
N TYR A 75 -14.91 -7.38 6.19
CA TYR A 75 -14.22 -6.84 7.36
C TYR A 75 -14.13 -5.32 7.29
N GLY A 76 -14.03 -4.70 8.46
CA GLY A 76 -13.72 -3.28 8.59
C GLY A 76 -12.75 -3.01 9.73
N ASN A 77 -11.95 -1.96 9.57
CA ASN A 77 -10.96 -1.53 10.56
C ASN A 77 -11.00 -0.01 10.73
N LEU A 78 -10.89 0.42 11.98
CA LEU A 78 -10.67 1.81 12.37
C LEU A 78 -9.52 1.83 13.36
N ASP A 79 -8.45 2.53 13.02
CA ASP A 79 -7.38 2.81 13.97
C ASP A 79 -6.96 4.27 13.95
N LYS A 80 -6.50 4.71 15.12
CA LYS A 80 -5.91 6.00 15.33
C LYS A 80 -4.72 5.85 16.27
N THR A 81 -3.56 6.27 15.80
CA THR A 81 -2.36 6.49 16.60
C THR A 81 -2.08 7.98 16.64
N GLN A 82 -1.92 8.55 17.84
CA GLN A 82 -1.55 9.96 17.98
C GLN A 82 -0.12 10.19 17.48
N ALA A 83 0.18 11.41 17.05
CA ALA A 83 1.57 11.80 16.85
C ALA A 83 2.30 11.85 18.18
N ASP A 84 3.61 11.60 18.17
CA ASP A 84 4.46 11.92 19.30
C ASP A 84 4.46 13.45 19.53
N ALA A 85 4.75 13.87 20.77
CA ALA A 85 4.89 15.26 21.11
C ALA A 85 5.93 15.94 20.22
N ARG A 86 5.63 17.15 19.75
CA ARG A 86 6.53 17.94 18.90
C ARG A 86 7.94 18.11 19.48
N ASN A 87 8.05 18.11 20.80
CA ASN A 87 9.29 18.30 21.54
C ASN A 87 9.80 17.01 22.20
N ILE A 88 9.35 15.82 21.79
CA ILE A 88 9.81 14.54 22.35
C ILE A 88 11.34 14.38 22.33
N ASN A 89 12.01 14.94 21.31
CA ASN A 89 13.47 14.88 21.15
C ASN A 89 14.20 16.12 21.68
N GLN A 90 13.54 16.98 22.46
CA GLN A 90 14.19 18.14 23.06
C GLN A 90 15.26 17.69 24.08
N GLY A 91 16.49 18.18 23.91
CA GLY A 91 17.65 17.73 24.69
C GLY A 91 18.39 16.54 24.08
N HIS A 92 17.87 15.98 22.99
CA HIS A 92 18.45 14.85 22.27
C HIS A 92 18.76 15.17 20.79
N GLN A 93 18.61 16.44 20.38
CA GLN A 93 18.97 16.89 19.05
C GLN A 93 20.49 16.89 18.83
N SER A 94 20.92 16.66 17.58
CA SER A 94 22.30 16.93 17.18
C SER A 94 22.65 18.40 17.39
N GLU A 95 23.94 18.74 17.46
CA GLU A 95 24.36 20.15 17.46
C GLU A 95 23.84 20.83 16.18
N ARG A 96 23.14 21.95 16.35
CA ARG A 96 22.58 22.77 15.27
C ARG A 96 22.89 24.23 15.55
N THR A 97 23.37 24.95 14.54
CA THR A 97 23.81 26.35 14.66
C THR A 97 23.12 27.24 13.63
N GLY A 98 23.27 28.56 13.78
CA GLY A 98 22.69 29.54 12.86
C GLY A 98 21.16 29.45 12.80
N SER A 99 20.59 29.49 11.59
CA SER A 99 19.15 29.42 11.35
C SER A 99 18.47 28.13 11.82
N TYR A 100 19.25 27.11 12.21
CA TYR A 100 18.76 25.80 12.65
C TYR A 100 18.84 25.59 14.16
N ALA A 101 19.37 26.56 14.93
CA ALA A 101 19.63 26.39 16.37
C ALA A 101 18.38 25.97 17.17
N ASP A 102 17.20 26.46 16.79
CA ASP A 102 15.94 26.17 17.47
C ASP A 102 15.19 24.95 16.90
N THR A 103 15.77 24.25 15.92
CA THR A 103 15.10 23.13 15.26
C THR A 103 15.28 21.82 16.02
N LEU A 104 14.22 21.01 16.06
CA LEU A 104 14.21 19.71 16.73
C LEU A 104 14.02 18.57 15.70
N PRO A 105 14.61 17.39 15.89
CA PRO A 105 14.16 16.19 15.18
C PRO A 105 12.71 15.88 15.56
N ALA A 106 11.83 15.64 14.59
CA ALA A 106 10.46 15.26 14.87
C ALA A 106 10.39 13.86 15.49
N GLY A 107 9.33 13.61 16.27
CA GLY A 107 8.96 12.26 16.67
C GLY A 107 8.23 11.51 15.55
N ARG A 108 7.60 10.38 15.88
CA ARG A 108 6.79 9.62 14.93
C ARG A 108 5.51 10.38 14.61
N GLU A 109 5.15 10.39 13.33
CA GLU A 109 3.82 10.86 12.91
C GLU A 109 2.73 9.92 13.43
N GLY A 110 1.58 10.52 13.75
CA GLY A 110 0.39 9.74 14.00
C GLY A 110 -0.26 9.29 12.70
N VAL A 111 -1.25 8.42 12.82
CA VAL A 111 -1.98 7.87 11.66
C VAL A 111 -3.43 7.61 12.02
N ILE A 112 -4.31 7.80 11.05
CA ILE A 112 -5.71 7.38 11.08
C ILE A 112 -5.95 6.48 9.88
N ASN A 113 -6.30 5.22 10.11
CA ASN A 113 -6.70 4.30 9.05
C ASN A 113 -8.19 3.97 9.16
N LYS A 114 -8.81 3.84 7.98
CA LYS A 114 -10.18 3.37 7.81
C LYS A 114 -10.20 2.40 6.66
N ASP A 115 -10.61 1.16 6.92
CA ASP A 115 -10.61 0.10 5.93
C ASP A 115 -11.98 -0.58 5.88
N ILE A 116 -12.40 -0.95 4.67
CA ILE A 116 -13.52 -1.85 4.42
C ILE A 116 -13.15 -2.77 3.26
N ASN A 117 -13.43 -4.06 3.39
CA ASN A 117 -13.17 -5.05 2.35
C ASN A 117 -14.28 -6.09 2.31
N GLY A 118 -14.75 -6.39 1.11
CA GLY A 118 -15.74 -7.41 0.84
C GLY A 118 -15.23 -8.39 -0.19
N VAL A 119 -15.50 -9.68 0.04
CA VAL A 119 -15.28 -10.76 -0.92
C VAL A 119 -16.57 -11.54 -1.08
N VAL A 120 -16.94 -11.85 -2.31
CA VAL A 120 -17.94 -12.86 -2.64
C VAL A 120 -17.23 -14.00 -3.35
N ARG A 121 -17.45 -15.22 -2.85
CA ARG A 121 -16.90 -16.46 -3.40
C ARG A 121 -18.03 -17.32 -3.93
N TRP A 122 -17.83 -17.88 -5.12
CA TRP A 122 -18.73 -18.83 -5.76
C TRP A 122 -17.99 -20.14 -6.04
N ASP A 123 -18.43 -21.21 -5.39
CA ASP A 123 -17.92 -22.57 -5.55
C ASP A 123 -18.75 -23.34 -6.60
N PHE A 124 -18.61 -22.96 -7.87
CA PHE A 124 -19.52 -23.37 -8.95
C PHE A 124 -19.40 -24.84 -9.39
N ALA A 125 -18.31 -25.52 -9.04
CA ALA A 125 -18.11 -26.94 -9.26
C ALA A 125 -17.05 -27.49 -8.27
N PRO A 126 -16.95 -28.82 -8.08
CA PRO A 126 -15.89 -29.40 -7.27
C PRO A 126 -14.51 -28.90 -7.72
N LEU A 127 -13.71 -28.42 -6.76
CA LEU A 127 -12.37 -27.85 -6.99
C LEU A 127 -12.35 -26.60 -7.88
N GLN A 128 -13.48 -25.95 -8.14
CA GLN A 128 -13.58 -24.78 -8.99
C GLN A 128 -14.23 -23.63 -8.24
N SER A 129 -13.57 -22.48 -8.24
CA SER A 129 -14.08 -21.31 -7.53
C SER A 129 -13.75 -20.00 -8.21
N LEU A 130 -14.69 -19.06 -8.10
CA LEU A 130 -14.55 -17.69 -8.53
C LEU A 130 -14.71 -16.75 -7.32
N GLU A 131 -13.77 -15.84 -7.12
CA GLU A 131 -13.80 -14.85 -6.04
C GLU A 131 -13.75 -13.44 -6.62
N LEU A 132 -14.71 -12.60 -6.21
CA LEU A 132 -14.73 -11.18 -6.48
C LEU A 132 -14.42 -10.42 -5.18
N GLU A 133 -13.37 -9.63 -5.18
CA GLU A 133 -12.99 -8.78 -4.06
C GLU A 133 -13.10 -7.30 -4.40
N ALA A 134 -13.58 -6.51 -3.44
CA ALA A 134 -13.53 -5.05 -3.47
C ALA A 134 -13.07 -4.53 -2.10
N GLY A 135 -12.05 -3.68 -2.11
CA GLY A 135 -11.47 -3.07 -0.92
C GLY A 135 -11.32 -1.57 -1.06
N TYR A 136 -11.52 -0.86 0.05
CA TYR A 136 -11.25 0.57 0.16
C TYR A 136 -10.55 0.87 1.49
N SER A 137 -9.44 1.60 1.39
CA SER A 137 -8.66 2.08 2.52
C SER A 137 -8.44 3.59 2.41
N ARG A 138 -8.59 4.28 3.53
CA ARG A 138 -8.20 5.68 3.70
C ARG A 138 -7.20 5.78 4.85
N GLN A 139 -5.98 6.18 4.54
CA GLN A 139 -4.94 6.49 5.49
C GLN A 139 -4.68 7.99 5.51
N GLY A 140 -4.62 8.60 6.68
CA GLY A 140 -4.22 9.99 6.86
C GLY A 140 -3.20 10.11 7.99
N ASN A 141 -2.20 10.97 7.83
CA ASN A 141 -1.24 11.20 8.91
C ASN A 141 -1.80 12.18 9.97
N LEU A 142 -1.15 12.21 11.13
CA LEU A 142 -1.17 13.33 12.06
C LEU A 142 0.25 13.85 12.14
N TYR A 143 0.47 14.99 11.49
CA TYR A 143 1.80 15.50 11.20
C TYR A 143 2.58 15.82 12.49
N ALA A 144 3.84 15.36 12.57
CA ALA A 144 4.69 15.55 13.76
C ALA A 144 5.68 16.72 13.65
N GLY A 145 5.77 17.38 12.49
CA GLY A 145 6.73 18.47 12.28
C GLY A 145 8.02 18.05 11.58
N ASP A 146 8.05 16.87 10.94
CA ASP A 146 9.22 16.45 10.19
C ASP A 146 9.35 17.30 8.92
N THR A 147 10.41 18.10 8.88
CA THR A 147 10.78 18.92 7.72
C THR A 147 12.29 18.79 7.59
N GLN A 148 12.77 18.45 6.40
CA GLN A 148 14.17 18.12 6.14
C GLN A 148 15.15 19.18 6.65
N ASN A 149 14.75 20.46 6.66
CA ASN A 149 15.62 21.56 7.02
C ASN A 149 15.11 22.48 8.14
N THR A 150 13.80 22.71 8.37
CA THR A 150 13.37 23.74 9.34
C THR A 150 11.97 23.52 9.91
N ASN A 151 11.89 23.04 11.14
CA ASN A 151 10.61 22.81 11.81
C ASN A 151 10.16 23.93 12.76
N THR A 152 10.87 25.07 12.77
CA THR A 152 10.58 26.22 13.64
C THR A 152 9.60 27.22 13.02
N ASN A 153 9.33 27.12 11.72
CA ASN A 153 8.39 27.97 11.00
C ASN A 153 6.96 27.83 11.57
N GLN A 154 6.24 28.95 11.68
CA GLN A 154 4.86 28.98 12.17
C GLN A 154 3.94 28.05 11.36
N LEU A 155 4.09 27.98 10.04
CA LEU A 155 3.30 27.08 9.20
C LEU A 155 3.51 25.60 9.55
N VAL A 156 4.72 25.20 9.94
CA VAL A 156 5.01 23.84 10.41
C VAL A 156 4.36 23.60 11.77
N LYS A 157 4.48 24.57 12.70
CA LYS A 157 3.85 24.53 14.03
C LYS A 157 2.34 24.40 13.93
N ASP A 158 1.73 25.18 13.05
CA ASP A 158 0.28 25.23 12.85
C ASP A 158 -0.27 23.93 12.28
N ASN A 159 0.56 23.11 11.62
CA ASN A 159 0.16 21.83 11.06
C ASN A 159 0.42 20.64 11.98
N TYR A 160 1.07 20.83 13.13
CA TYR A 160 1.26 19.76 14.11
C TYR A 160 -0.08 19.13 14.52
N GLY A 161 -0.17 17.80 14.45
CA GLY A 161 -1.37 17.03 14.73
C GLY A 161 -2.48 17.14 13.66
N LYS A 162 -2.27 17.90 12.58
CA LYS A 162 -3.20 17.98 11.45
C LYS A 162 -2.87 16.94 10.38
N GLU A 163 -3.85 16.64 9.56
CA GLU A 163 -3.69 15.75 8.40
C GLU A 163 -3.13 16.53 7.22
N THR A 164 -1.87 16.29 6.91
CA THR A 164 -1.11 16.95 5.83
C THR A 164 -0.91 16.03 4.63
N ASN A 165 -1.04 14.71 4.82
CA ASN A 165 -0.89 13.69 3.79
C ASN A 165 -2.00 12.62 3.93
N ARG A 166 -2.55 12.21 2.80
CA ARG A 166 -3.65 11.25 2.69
C ARG A 166 -3.38 10.26 1.57
N LEU A 167 -3.64 9.00 1.83
CA LEU A 167 -3.69 7.95 0.83
C LEU A 167 -5.09 7.36 0.80
N TYR A 168 -5.64 7.29 -0.40
CA TYR A 168 -6.87 6.57 -0.71
C TYR A 168 -6.49 5.41 -1.60
N ARG A 169 -6.78 4.18 -1.18
CA ARG A 169 -6.50 2.97 -1.95
C ARG A 169 -7.79 2.23 -2.23
N GLN A 170 -8.02 1.90 -3.48
CA GLN A 170 -9.10 1.04 -3.95
C GLN A 170 -8.48 -0.17 -4.61
N ASN A 171 -8.93 -1.37 -4.25
CA ASN A 171 -8.52 -2.59 -4.91
C ASN A 171 -9.74 -3.40 -5.32
N TYR A 172 -9.70 -3.90 -6.55
CA TYR A 172 -10.71 -4.79 -7.10
C TYR A 172 -10.00 -5.98 -7.70
N SER A 173 -10.42 -7.20 -7.38
CA SER A 173 -9.86 -8.39 -8.00
C SER A 173 -10.92 -9.42 -8.36
N LEU A 174 -10.66 -10.12 -9.45
CA LEU A 174 -11.41 -11.32 -9.84
C LEU A 174 -10.41 -12.47 -9.93
N THR A 175 -10.67 -13.53 -9.16
CA THR A 175 -9.79 -14.68 -9.04
C THR A 175 -10.55 -15.94 -9.43
N TRP A 176 -10.02 -16.70 -10.38
CA TRP A 176 -10.46 -18.06 -10.68
C TRP A 176 -9.39 -19.05 -10.27
N ASN A 177 -9.74 -19.96 -9.35
CA ASN A 177 -8.93 -21.11 -8.99
C ASN A 177 -9.64 -22.38 -9.42
N GLY A 178 -8.90 -23.26 -10.09
CA GLY A 178 -9.41 -24.53 -10.60
C GLY A 178 -8.49 -25.69 -10.28
N GLY A 179 -9.08 -26.84 -10.00
CA GLY A 179 -8.39 -28.12 -9.84
C GLY A 179 -9.15 -29.25 -10.51
N TRP A 180 -8.42 -30.31 -10.85
CA TRP A 180 -8.97 -31.52 -11.45
C TRP A 180 -8.45 -32.76 -10.73
N ASN A 181 -9.21 -33.85 -10.79
CA ASN A 181 -8.86 -35.11 -10.14
C ASN A 181 -7.56 -35.74 -10.65
N ASN A 182 -7.07 -35.32 -11.83
CA ASN A 182 -5.76 -35.71 -12.37
C ASN A 182 -4.58 -34.95 -11.72
N GLY A 183 -4.84 -34.11 -10.72
CA GLY A 183 -3.83 -33.33 -9.99
C GLY A 183 -3.45 -32.00 -10.64
N VAL A 184 -3.97 -31.69 -11.83
CA VAL A 184 -3.75 -30.39 -12.47
C VAL A 184 -4.44 -29.30 -11.66
N THR A 185 -3.77 -28.16 -11.50
CA THR A 185 -4.33 -26.96 -10.87
C THR A 185 -4.02 -25.70 -11.66
N THR A 186 -4.86 -24.69 -11.53
CA THR A 186 -4.65 -23.38 -12.14
C THR A 186 -5.06 -22.27 -11.19
N SER A 187 -4.34 -21.15 -11.24
CA SER A 187 -4.67 -19.93 -10.53
C SER A 187 -4.58 -18.76 -11.49
N ASN A 188 -5.68 -18.04 -11.67
CA ASN A 188 -5.77 -16.94 -12.60
C ASN A 188 -6.46 -15.79 -11.89
N TRP A 189 -5.87 -14.60 -11.94
CA TRP A 189 -6.48 -13.45 -11.32
C TRP A 189 -6.16 -12.16 -12.06
N VAL A 190 -7.09 -11.23 -11.97
CA VAL A 190 -6.89 -9.84 -12.38
C VAL A 190 -7.07 -8.97 -11.15
N GLN A 191 -6.19 -8.00 -10.99
CA GLN A 191 -6.32 -6.96 -9.99
C GLN A 191 -6.22 -5.59 -10.65
N TYR A 192 -7.14 -4.71 -10.28
CA TYR A 192 -7.05 -3.28 -10.52
C TYR A 192 -6.87 -2.58 -9.18
N GLU A 193 -5.84 -1.76 -9.08
CA GLU A 193 -5.57 -0.93 -7.92
C GLU A 193 -5.51 0.55 -8.32
N HIS A 194 -6.25 1.39 -7.60
CA HIS A 194 -6.17 2.84 -7.72
C HIS A 194 -5.75 3.44 -6.39
N THR A 195 -4.61 4.10 -6.39
CA THR A 195 -4.06 4.78 -5.23
C THR A 195 -3.96 6.28 -5.51
N ARG A 196 -4.64 7.09 -4.72
CA ARG A 196 -4.50 8.54 -4.72
C ARG A 196 -3.72 9.00 -3.50
N ASN A 197 -2.58 9.64 -3.73
CA ASN A 197 -1.88 10.42 -2.74
C ASN A 197 -2.36 11.88 -2.83
N SER A 198 -2.92 12.41 -1.76
CA SER A 198 -3.39 13.79 -1.65
C SER A 198 -2.69 14.46 -0.48
N ARG A 199 -1.70 15.31 -0.78
CA ARG A 199 -0.83 15.91 0.24
C ARG A 199 -0.73 17.42 0.09
N MET A 200 -0.49 18.10 1.20
CA MET A 200 -0.19 19.52 1.20
C MET A 200 1.05 19.75 0.33
N PRO A 201 1.03 20.72 -0.61
CA PRO A 201 2.19 21.02 -1.42
C PRO A 201 3.36 21.44 -0.55
N GLU A 202 4.54 20.89 -0.84
CA GLU A 202 5.80 21.29 -0.24
C GLU A 202 6.65 21.98 -1.31
N GLY A 203 7.59 22.82 -0.87
CA GLY A 203 8.52 23.48 -1.76
C GLY A 203 9.31 22.48 -2.60
N LEU A 204 9.54 22.83 -3.87
CA LEU A 204 10.43 22.12 -4.79
C LEU A 204 11.84 22.73 -4.72
N ALA A 205 12.76 22.37 -5.63
CA ALA A 205 14.10 22.93 -5.61
C ALA A 205 14.11 24.48 -5.73
N GLY A 206 15.02 25.13 -4.99
CA GLY A 206 15.09 26.59 -4.89
C GLY A 206 14.24 27.21 -3.75
N GLY A 207 13.45 26.42 -3.03
CA GLY A 207 12.88 26.77 -1.71
C GLY A 207 13.55 25.99 -0.57
N THR A 208 13.16 26.23 0.69
CA THR A 208 13.59 25.37 1.80
C THR A 208 12.91 24.00 1.65
N GLU A 209 13.68 23.00 1.21
CA GLU A 209 13.21 21.65 0.91
C GLU A 209 12.48 21.03 2.12
N GLY A 210 11.33 20.41 1.85
CA GLY A 210 10.50 19.72 2.85
C GLY A 210 9.58 20.60 3.70
N ILE A 211 9.40 21.90 3.37
CA ILE A 211 8.44 22.79 4.03
C ILE A 211 7.20 23.00 3.16
N PHE A 212 6.02 23.08 3.77
CA PHE A 212 4.76 23.43 3.10
C PHE A 212 4.88 24.75 2.33
N ASP A 213 4.44 24.77 1.07
CA ASP A 213 4.50 25.97 0.24
C ASP A 213 3.45 27.00 0.72
N PRO A 214 3.86 28.15 1.30
CA PRO A 214 2.91 29.16 1.77
C PRO A 214 2.18 29.87 0.62
N LYS A 215 2.66 29.72 -0.62
CA LYS A 215 2.06 30.30 -1.83
C LYS A 215 1.20 29.29 -2.61
N ALA A 216 1.03 28.07 -2.09
CA ALA A 216 0.20 27.06 -2.71
C ALA A 216 -1.24 27.58 -2.90
N SER A 217 -1.72 27.56 -4.14
CA SER A 217 -3.08 27.97 -4.48
C SER A 217 -4.15 26.94 -4.06
N GLN A 218 -3.72 25.71 -3.76
CA GLN A 218 -4.58 24.61 -3.35
C GLN A 218 -4.05 24.00 -2.04
N LYS A 219 -4.99 23.60 -1.16
CA LYS A 219 -4.64 22.99 0.14
C LYS A 219 -4.00 21.62 -0.01
N TYR A 220 -4.44 20.83 -0.98
CA TYR A 220 -3.86 19.53 -1.32
C TYR A 220 -3.63 19.47 -2.82
N ALA A 221 -2.62 18.73 -3.23
CA ALA A 221 -2.44 18.34 -4.61
C ALA A 221 -2.31 16.82 -4.70
N ASP A 222 -2.86 16.30 -5.81
CA ASP A 222 -3.11 14.88 -5.97
C ASP A 222 -2.09 14.25 -6.93
N ALA A 223 -1.64 13.05 -6.58
CA ALA A 223 -1.00 12.10 -7.47
C ALA A 223 -1.84 10.81 -7.53
N ASP A 224 -2.32 10.47 -8.71
CA ASP A 224 -3.11 9.26 -8.96
C ASP A 224 -2.23 8.19 -9.60
N LEU A 225 -2.17 7.01 -8.98
CA LEU A 225 -1.54 5.81 -9.50
C LEU A 225 -2.61 4.77 -9.81
N ASN A 226 -2.59 4.24 -11.03
CA ASN A 226 -3.43 3.14 -11.46
C ASN A 226 -2.53 1.96 -11.82
N ASP A 227 -2.83 0.80 -11.26
CA ASP A 227 -2.16 -0.47 -11.55
C ASP A 227 -3.20 -1.47 -12.05
N VAL A 228 -2.88 -2.17 -13.14
CA VAL A 228 -3.61 -3.35 -13.59
C VAL A 228 -2.61 -4.48 -13.70
N THR A 229 -2.86 -5.55 -12.95
CA THR A 229 -2.08 -6.78 -12.99
C THR A 229 -2.96 -7.94 -13.41
N LEU A 230 -2.50 -8.70 -14.40
CA LEU A 230 -3.09 -9.95 -14.87
C LEU A 230 -2.10 -11.08 -14.60
N HIS A 231 -2.56 -12.13 -13.94
CA HIS A 231 -1.76 -13.32 -13.64
C HIS A 231 -2.48 -14.57 -14.11
N SER A 232 -1.74 -15.49 -14.69
CA SER A 232 -2.23 -16.80 -15.08
C SER A 232 -1.14 -17.82 -14.85
N GLU A 233 -1.45 -18.91 -14.15
CA GLU A 233 -0.55 -20.05 -14.00
C GLU A 233 -1.30 -21.38 -14.05
N VAL A 234 -0.60 -22.41 -14.51
CA VAL A 234 -1.03 -23.81 -14.47
C VAL A 234 0.08 -24.66 -13.88
N SER A 235 -0.28 -25.58 -12.99
CA SER A 235 0.61 -26.59 -12.44
C SER A 235 0.19 -27.97 -12.94
N LEU A 236 1.14 -28.66 -13.57
CA LEU A 236 0.97 -29.93 -14.25
C LEU A 236 1.83 -30.98 -13.56
N PRO A 237 1.24 -31.89 -12.76
CA PRO A 237 1.96 -33.06 -12.29
C PRO A 237 2.18 -34.04 -13.44
N PHE A 238 3.38 -34.57 -13.57
CA PHE A 238 3.68 -35.64 -14.51
C PHE A 238 4.74 -36.57 -13.95
N ASP A 239 4.68 -37.82 -14.40
CA ASP A 239 5.64 -38.86 -14.06
C ASP A 239 6.24 -39.37 -15.38
N LEU A 240 7.55 -39.18 -15.54
CA LEU A 240 8.30 -39.64 -16.71
C LEU A 240 9.42 -40.58 -16.27
N LEU A 241 10.47 -40.02 -15.67
CA LEU A 241 11.59 -40.76 -15.06
C LEU A 241 11.60 -40.60 -13.54
N VAL A 242 11.04 -39.49 -13.06
CA VAL A 242 10.83 -39.14 -11.66
C VAL A 242 9.53 -38.35 -11.57
N ASN A 243 8.96 -38.29 -10.37
CA ASN A 243 7.81 -37.45 -10.08
C ASN A 243 8.20 -35.97 -10.15
N GLN A 244 7.46 -35.19 -10.95
CA GLN A 244 7.69 -33.75 -11.11
C GLN A 244 6.37 -32.99 -11.16
N ASN A 245 6.45 -31.70 -10.83
CA ASN A 245 5.37 -30.75 -11.05
C ASN A 245 5.89 -29.53 -11.81
N LEU A 246 5.39 -29.33 -13.04
CA LEU A 246 5.74 -28.22 -13.90
C LEU A 246 4.72 -27.10 -13.72
N THR A 247 5.19 -25.92 -13.31
CA THR A 247 4.39 -24.70 -13.25
C THR A 247 4.76 -23.79 -14.42
N LEU A 248 3.77 -23.45 -15.24
CA LEU A 248 3.87 -22.49 -16.34
C LEU A 248 3.03 -21.28 -15.99
N GLY A 249 3.61 -20.08 -16.03
CA GLY A 249 2.88 -18.86 -15.68
C GLY A 249 3.27 -17.64 -16.51
N THR A 250 2.35 -16.70 -16.60
CA THR A 250 2.57 -15.40 -17.24
C THR A 250 1.91 -14.30 -16.41
N GLU A 251 2.57 -13.16 -16.37
CA GLU A 251 2.07 -11.96 -15.72
C GLU A 251 2.18 -10.76 -16.67
N TRP A 252 1.15 -9.93 -16.67
CA TRP A 252 1.13 -8.65 -17.35
C TRP A 252 0.74 -7.55 -16.37
N ALA A 253 1.61 -6.55 -16.23
CA ALA A 253 1.42 -5.44 -15.30
C ALA A 253 1.51 -4.10 -16.03
N GLN A 254 0.54 -3.21 -15.78
CA GLN A 254 0.51 -1.87 -16.33
C GLN A 254 0.31 -0.84 -15.23
N GLN A 255 1.25 0.11 -15.13
CA GLN A 255 1.21 1.21 -14.20
C GLN A 255 1.06 2.55 -14.92
N ARG A 256 0.12 3.38 -14.48
CA ARG A 256 -0.08 4.75 -14.97
C ARG A 256 -0.14 5.70 -13.79
N MET A 257 0.76 6.68 -13.79
CA MET A 257 0.80 7.72 -12.78
C MET A 257 0.45 9.06 -13.41
N LYS A 258 -0.38 9.84 -12.70
CA LYS A 258 -0.65 11.24 -13.00
C LYS A 258 -0.29 12.04 -11.75
N ASP A 259 0.79 12.81 -11.83
CA ASP A 259 1.33 13.60 -10.73
C ASP A 259 1.33 15.09 -11.12
N GLN A 260 0.60 15.90 -10.35
CA GLN A 260 0.44 17.33 -10.62
C GLN A 260 1.53 18.21 -9.99
N LEU A 261 2.33 17.69 -9.05
CA LEU A 261 3.31 18.46 -8.30
C LEU A 261 4.73 18.28 -8.81
N SER A 262 5.18 17.04 -9.01
CA SER A 262 6.61 16.73 -9.18
C SER A 262 7.24 17.32 -10.46
N ASN A 263 6.43 17.62 -11.48
CA ASN A 263 6.90 18.19 -12.75
C ASN A 263 6.61 19.69 -12.91
N SER A 264 6.16 20.37 -11.85
CA SER A 264 5.77 21.79 -11.92
C SER A 264 6.95 22.78 -11.87
N GLN A 265 8.13 22.33 -11.44
CA GLN A 265 9.30 23.21 -11.33
C GLN A 265 9.83 23.64 -12.71
N THR A 266 10.15 24.92 -12.86
CA THR A 266 10.83 25.46 -14.05
C THR A 266 12.30 25.07 -14.08
N PHE A 267 12.86 24.72 -15.24
CA PHE A 267 14.30 24.49 -15.38
C PHE A 267 15.10 25.74 -15.02
N MET A 268 15.99 25.64 -14.02
CA MET A 268 16.86 26.73 -13.58
C MET A 268 18.28 26.65 -14.16
N GLY A 269 18.67 25.51 -14.77
CA GLY A 269 20.01 25.23 -15.29
C GLY A 269 20.17 25.30 -16.81
N GLY A 270 19.18 25.87 -17.52
CA GLY A 270 19.14 25.92 -18.99
C GLY A 270 18.10 24.99 -19.61
N ASN A 271 17.87 25.14 -20.92
CA ASN A 271 16.90 24.33 -21.65
C ASN A 271 17.47 22.95 -21.98
N ILE A 272 16.73 21.89 -21.64
CA ILE A 272 17.02 20.53 -22.09
C ILE A 272 16.35 20.33 -23.45
N GLN A 273 17.13 20.03 -24.48
CA GLN A 273 16.61 19.82 -25.84
C GLN A 273 15.56 18.69 -25.85
N GLY A 274 14.39 18.97 -26.44
CA GLY A 274 13.27 18.04 -26.49
C GLY A 274 12.30 18.10 -25.30
N TYR A 275 12.57 18.93 -24.30
CA TYR A 275 11.69 19.12 -23.14
C TYR A 275 11.31 20.58 -22.95
N SER A 276 10.02 20.83 -22.69
CA SER A 276 9.55 22.16 -22.29
C SER A 276 10.07 22.50 -20.89
N SER A 277 10.53 23.74 -20.70
CA SER A 277 11.00 24.25 -19.41
C SER A 277 9.88 24.49 -18.39
N THR A 278 8.64 24.62 -18.85
CA THR A 278 7.41 24.75 -18.04
C THR A 278 6.30 23.84 -18.60
N ASN A 279 5.19 23.66 -17.87
CA ASN A 279 4.00 22.93 -18.33
C ASN A 279 4.27 21.51 -18.87
N ARG A 280 5.20 20.80 -18.23
CA ARG A 280 5.53 19.41 -18.59
C ARG A 280 4.36 18.49 -18.26
N SER A 281 4.18 17.43 -19.07
CA SER A 281 3.10 16.46 -18.88
C SER A 281 3.12 15.90 -17.45
N PRO A 282 1.97 15.90 -16.74
CA PRO A 282 1.86 15.27 -15.42
C PRO A 282 1.76 13.75 -15.51
N ILE A 283 1.64 13.19 -16.73
CA ILE A 283 1.36 11.76 -16.94
C ILE A 283 2.66 11.01 -17.22
N GLN A 284 2.89 9.95 -16.44
CA GLN A 284 3.92 8.94 -16.67
C GLN A 284 3.27 7.56 -16.85
N LYS A 285 3.79 6.74 -17.76
CA LYS A 285 3.26 5.41 -18.06
C LYS A 285 4.41 4.40 -18.08
N ARG A 286 4.22 3.26 -17.41
CA ARG A 286 5.13 2.12 -17.45
C ARG A 286 4.34 0.84 -17.75
N LYS A 287 4.89 -0.01 -18.62
CA LYS A 287 4.33 -1.33 -18.94
C LYS A 287 5.40 -2.38 -18.67
N PHE A 288 5.01 -3.49 -18.07
CA PHE A 288 5.88 -4.64 -17.83
C PHE A 288 5.13 -5.93 -18.18
N SER A 289 5.85 -6.90 -18.72
CA SER A 289 5.32 -8.24 -18.99
C SER A 289 6.40 -9.24 -18.64
N LEU A 290 6.02 -10.28 -17.90
CA LEU A 290 6.91 -11.32 -17.41
C LEU A 290 6.33 -12.69 -17.75
N CYS A 291 7.15 -13.55 -18.31
CA CYS A 291 6.83 -14.97 -18.48
C CYS A 291 7.71 -15.77 -17.51
N LEU A 292 7.08 -16.62 -16.70
CA LEU A 292 7.72 -17.41 -15.65
C LEU A 292 7.55 -18.91 -15.97
N LEU A 293 8.68 -19.58 -16.18
CA LEU A 293 8.77 -21.03 -16.36
C LEU A 293 9.41 -21.64 -15.12
N LYS A 294 8.76 -22.62 -14.47
CA LYS A 294 9.32 -23.28 -13.30
C LYS A 294 9.02 -24.78 -13.27
N THR A 295 10.05 -25.59 -13.08
CA THR A 295 9.90 -27.04 -12.80
C THR A 295 10.32 -27.30 -11.35
N THR A 296 9.47 -27.97 -10.58
CA THR A 296 9.77 -28.42 -9.21
C THR A 296 9.87 -29.94 -9.15
N TRP A 297 10.88 -30.40 -8.41
CA TRP A 297 11.16 -31.81 -8.15
C TRP A 297 10.69 -32.10 -6.71
N ASN A 298 9.91 -33.17 -6.53
CA ASN A 298 9.52 -33.67 -5.19
C ASN A 298 10.39 -34.86 -4.81
#